data_AF-A0A5C6D9C1-F1
#
_entry.id   AF-A0A5C6D9C1-F1
#
_cell.length_a   1.000
_cell.length_b   1.000
_cell.length_c   1.000
_cell.angle_alpha   90.00
_cell.angle_beta   90.00
_cell.angle_gamma   90.00
#
_symmetry.space_group_name_H-M   'P 1'
#
loop_
_entity.id
_entity.type
_entity.pdbx_description
1 polymer ?
#
loop_
_entity_poly.entity_id
_entity_poly.type
_entity_poly.pdbx_seq_one_letter_code
_entity_poly.pdbx_strand_id
1 'polypeptide(L)'
;MNKSKIEWMETTWNPVTGCNKISEGCDNCYAERMTKRLKAMGELNLSGIDWVIVGGGSGPKARSIDADWVRDQCVEQNVPFFFQTVGRCTEEEWKGSRWYYVG
;
A
#
# COMPACT_ATOMS: atom_id res chain seq x y z
N MET A 1 1.96 11.46 -8.69
CA MET A 1 0.60 10.89 -8.62
C MET A 1 -0.07 11.05 -9.98
N ASN A 2 -0.76 10.03 -10.48
CA ASN A 2 -1.41 10.08 -11.80
C ASN A 2 -2.92 10.26 -11.63
N LYS A 3 -3.56 11.01 -12.52
CA LYS A 3 -5.03 11.11 -12.58
C LYS A 3 -5.64 9.71 -12.69
N SER A 4 -6.62 9.44 -11.84
CA SER A 4 -7.32 8.15 -11.87
C SER A 4 -8.19 8.02 -13.11
N LYS A 5 -8.42 6.78 -13.54
CA LYS A 5 -9.52 6.41 -14.46
C LYS A 5 -10.81 6.05 -13.72
N ILE A 6 -10.76 6.02 -12.39
CA ILE A 6 -11.89 5.73 -11.52
C ILE A 6 -12.58 7.06 -11.23
N GLU A 7 -13.82 7.21 -11.68
CA GLU A 7 -14.54 8.50 -11.71
C GLU A 7 -14.66 9.18 -10.35
N TRP A 8 -14.67 8.40 -9.27
CA TRP A 8 -14.81 8.88 -7.90
C TRP A 8 -13.46 9.06 -7.17
N MET A 9 -12.33 8.86 -7.85
CA MET A 9 -11.00 9.15 -7.32
C MET A 9 -10.29 10.21 -8.17
N GLU A 10 -9.69 11.21 -7.56
CA GLU A 10 -8.93 12.22 -8.30
C GLU A 10 -7.57 11.70 -8.80
N THR A 11 -6.97 10.82 -8.01
CA THR A 11 -5.64 10.29 -8.26
C THR A 11 -5.56 8.82 -7.87
N THR A 12 -4.76 8.08 -8.62
CA THR A 12 -4.34 6.73 -8.21
C THR A 12 -2.84 6.65 -8.15
N TRP A 13 -2.38 5.86 -7.20
CA TRP A 13 -1.01 5.46 -7.11
C TRP A 13 -0.95 4.02 -6.63
N ASN A 14 -0.06 3.23 -7.23
CA ASN A 14 0.14 1.83 -6.86
C ASN A 14 1.56 1.67 -6.28
N PRO A 15 1.81 2.18 -5.06
CA PRO A 15 3.04 1.88 -4.37
C PRO A 15 3.06 0.40 -4.00
N VAL A 16 4.05 -0.33 -4.52
CA VAL A 16 4.33 -1.69 -4.05
C VAL A 16 5.48 -1.60 -3.04
N THR A 17 5.13 -1.35 -1.79
CA THR A 17 6.04 -1.52 -0.64
C THR A 17 5.70 -2.82 0.07
N GLY A 18 6.74 -3.57 0.46
CA GLY A 18 6.61 -4.95 0.94
C GLY A 18 6.95 -5.97 -0.14
N CYS A 19 8.14 -6.55 -0.04
CA CYS A 19 8.55 -7.68 -0.87
C CYS A 19 9.14 -8.73 0.07
N ASN A 20 8.32 -9.70 0.46
CA ASN A 20 8.81 -10.86 1.18
C ASN A 20 9.45 -11.83 0.18
N LYS A 21 10.75 -12.11 0.36
CA LYS A 21 11.49 -13.05 -0.49
C LYS A 21 10.99 -14.47 -0.20
N ILE A 22 10.19 -15.03 -1.11
CA ILE A 22 9.58 -16.36 -0.94
C ILE A 22 10.38 -17.49 -1.62
N SER A 23 11.24 -17.16 -2.58
CA SER A 23 12.12 -18.13 -3.27
C SER A 23 13.30 -17.43 -3.96
N GLU A 24 14.27 -18.20 -4.47
CA GLU A 24 15.40 -17.70 -5.27
C GLU A 24 14.96 -16.96 -6.54
N GLY A 25 13.77 -17.26 -7.08
CA GLY A 25 13.18 -16.53 -8.20
C GLY A 25 12.80 -15.08 -7.87
N CYS A 26 12.85 -14.67 -6.60
CA CYS A 26 12.68 -13.29 -6.18
C CYS A 26 13.96 -12.46 -6.30
N ASP A 27 15.14 -13.09 -6.46
CA ASP A 27 16.40 -12.37 -6.66
C ASP A 27 16.34 -11.62 -7.99
N ASN A 28 16.17 -10.30 -7.92
CA ASN A 28 15.93 -9.36 -9.03
C ASN A 28 14.48 -9.18 -9.49
N CYS A 29 13.47 -9.55 -8.69
CA CYS A 29 12.09 -9.20 -9.00
C CYS A 29 11.91 -7.67 -9.06
N TYR A 30 11.19 -7.17 -10.07
CA TYR A 30 10.91 -5.73 -10.19
C TYR A 30 10.23 -5.16 -8.93
N ALA A 31 9.49 -6.00 -8.18
CA ALA A 31 8.84 -5.63 -6.93
C ALA A 31 9.84 -5.32 -5.82
N GLU A 32 10.92 -6.09 -5.68
CA GLU A 32 11.97 -5.83 -4.69
C GLU A 32 12.66 -4.49 -4.98
N ARG A 33 12.98 -4.24 -6.26
CA ARG A 33 13.56 -2.96 -6.71
C ARG A 33 12.61 -1.79 -6.47
N MET A 34 11.32 -1.99 -6.71
CA MET A 34 10.29 -0.97 -6.46
C MET A 34 10.12 -0.69 -4.97
N THR A 35 10.06 -1.73 -4.12
CA THR A 35 9.98 -1.59 -2.67
C THR A 35 11.20 -0.84 -2.13
N LYS A 36 12.42 -1.19 -2.56
CA LYS A 36 13.63 -0.45 -2.17
C LYS A 36 13.57 1.00 -2.60
N ARG A 37 13.13 1.27 -3.83
CA ARG A 37 12.99 2.64 -4.35
C ARG A 37 11.98 3.46 -3.56
N LEU A 38 10.83 2.89 -3.24
CA LEU A 38 9.78 3.57 -2.49
C LEU A 38 10.18 3.83 -1.04
N LYS A 39 10.81 2.87 -0.37
CA LYS A 39 11.39 3.09 0.96
C LYS A 39 12.52 4.13 0.94
N ALA A 40 13.31 4.19 -0.13
CA ALA A 40 14.37 5.20 -0.28
C ALA A 40 13.85 6.60 -0.67
N MET A 41 12.64 6.70 -1.21
CA MET A 41 11.97 7.99 -1.43
C MET A 41 11.47 8.63 -0.12
N GLY A 42 11.40 7.84 0.96
CA GLY A 42 11.00 8.32 2.28
C GLY A 42 9.49 8.52 2.39
N GLU A 43 9.09 9.73 2.76
CA GLU A 43 7.70 10.06 3.05
C GLU A 43 6.84 10.18 1.78
N LEU A 44 5.62 9.70 1.88
CA LEU A 44 4.59 9.97 0.89
C LEU A 44 4.19 11.43 0.96
N ASN A 45 3.97 12.10 -0.17
CA ASN A 45 3.28 13.38 -0.14
C ASN A 45 1.78 13.14 -0.28
N LEU A 46 1.07 13.18 0.85
CA LEU A 46 -0.38 13.07 0.95
C LEU A 46 -1.05 14.45 1.16
N SER A 47 -0.35 15.56 0.93
CA SER A 47 -0.94 16.90 1.12
C SER A 47 -2.11 17.11 0.17
N GLY A 48 -3.25 17.55 0.71
CA GLY A 48 -4.48 17.76 -0.06
C GLY A 48 -5.21 16.48 -0.44
N ILE A 49 -4.85 15.34 0.15
CA ILE A 49 -5.60 14.09 0.02
C ILE A 49 -6.54 13.94 1.21
N ASP A 50 -7.84 13.84 0.95
CA ASP A 50 -8.86 13.72 1.99
C ASP A 50 -8.93 12.30 2.60
N TRP A 51 -8.63 11.27 1.79
CA TRP A 51 -8.65 9.88 2.22
C TRP A 51 -7.86 8.97 1.27
N VAL A 52 -7.32 7.88 1.81
CA VAL A 52 -6.51 6.89 1.07
C VAL A 52 -7.20 5.53 1.08
N ILE A 53 -7.20 4.80 -0.04
CA ILE A 53 -7.54 3.37 -0.03
C ILE A 53 -6.26 2.55 -0.18
N VAL A 54 -6.05 1.63 0.75
CA VAL A 54 -4.97 0.65 0.73
C VAL A 54 -5.55 -0.70 0.34
N GLY A 55 -5.12 -1.22 -0.80
CA GLY A 55 -5.60 -2.50 -1.32
C GLY A 55 -4.45 -3.41 -1.71
N GLY A 56 -4.63 -4.71 -1.47
CA GLY A 56 -3.74 -5.75 -1.96
C GLY A 56 -4.34 -6.52 -3.12
N GLY A 57 -3.50 -7.01 -4.03
CA GLY A 57 -3.96 -7.93 -5.08
C GLY A 57 -4.60 -9.19 -4.48
N SER A 58 -5.60 -9.75 -5.14
CA SER A 58 -6.17 -11.06 -4.82
C SER A 58 -5.61 -12.14 -5.76
N GLY A 59 -5.51 -13.39 -5.28
CA GLY A 59 -5.13 -14.56 -6.10
C GLY A 59 -3.76 -15.20 -5.78
N PRO A 60 -3.43 -16.31 -6.45
CA PRO A 60 -2.26 -17.13 -6.15
C PRO A 60 -0.91 -16.45 -6.44
N LYS A 61 -0.91 -15.32 -7.15
CA LYS A 61 0.28 -14.45 -7.36
C LYS A 61 0.20 -13.11 -6.63
N ALA A 62 -0.80 -12.93 -5.75
CA ALA A 62 -0.92 -11.75 -4.91
C ALA A 62 0.32 -11.57 -4.04
N ARG A 63 0.85 -10.36 -4.03
CA ARG A 63 2.02 -9.98 -3.23
C ARG A 63 1.57 -9.45 -1.88
N SER A 64 2.36 -9.73 -0.85
CA SER A 64 2.23 -9.09 0.47
C SER A 64 2.55 -7.61 0.34
N ILE A 65 1.70 -6.74 0.89
CA ILE A 65 1.98 -5.32 1.06
C ILE A 65 2.51 -5.09 2.48
N ASP A 66 3.40 -4.13 2.64
CA ASP A 66 3.83 -3.61 3.94
C ASP A 66 2.77 -2.62 4.43
N ALA A 67 1.71 -3.16 5.02
CA ALA A 67 0.52 -2.42 5.46
C ALA A 67 0.86 -1.43 6.59
N ASP A 68 1.75 -1.84 7.51
CA ASP A 68 2.26 -1.01 8.59
C ASP A 68 2.94 0.25 8.08
N TRP A 69 3.81 0.12 7.07
CA TRP A 69 4.43 1.29 6.47
C TRP A 69 3.40 2.25 5.88
N VAL A 70 2.36 1.76 5.20
CA VAL A 70 1.31 2.64 4.64
C VAL A 70 0.50 3.30 5.76
N ARG A 71 0.17 2.58 6.82
CA ARG A 71 -0.50 3.12 8.01
C ARG A 71 0.32 4.27 8.59
N ASP A 72 1.59 4.04 8.87
CA ASP A 72 2.45 5.01 9.55
C ASP A 72 2.53 6.32 8.75
N GLN A 73 2.60 6.23 7.42
CA GLN A 73 2.58 7.39 6.52
C GLN A 73 1.25 8.17 6.56
N CYS A 74 0.12 7.47 6.68
CA CYS A 74 -1.20 8.11 6.77
C CYS A 74 -1.43 8.74 8.15
N VAL A 75 -0.97 8.08 9.22
CA VAL A 75 -1.02 8.59 10.60
C VAL A 75 -0.17 9.85 10.74
N GLU A 76 1.06 9.83 10.23
CA GLU A 76 1.98 10.97 10.30
C GLU A 76 1.43 12.23 9.60
N GLN A 77 0.68 12.04 8.51
CA GLN A 77 0.12 13.15 7.72
C GLN A 77 -1.34 13.46 8.06
N ASN A 78 -1.90 12.80 9.07
CA ASN A 78 -3.29 12.93 9.49
C ASN A 78 -4.31 12.75 8.36
N VAL A 79 -4.07 11.76 7.49
CA VAL A 79 -4.98 11.40 6.39
C VAL A 79 -5.71 10.09 6.71
N PRO A 80 -7.06 10.10 6.79
CA PRO A 80 -7.86 8.88 6.96
C PRO A 80 -7.59 7.85 5.87
N PHE A 81 -7.61 6.57 6.21
CA PHE A 81 -7.38 5.52 5.23
C PHE A 81 -8.31 4.31 5.40
N PHE A 82 -8.65 3.69 4.27
CA PHE A 82 -9.47 2.48 4.19
C PHE A 82 -8.61 1.31 3.74
N PHE A 83 -8.53 0.27 4.55
CA PHE A 83 -7.93 -1.00 4.13
C PHE A 83 -9.00 -1.86 3.46
N GLN A 84 -8.76 -2.22 2.20
CA GLN A 84 -9.53 -3.20 1.47
C GLN A 84 -8.75 -4.52 1.45
N THR A 85 -9.37 -5.56 2.02
CA THR A 85 -8.80 -6.90 2.23
C THR A 85 -7.70 -7.29 1.25
N VAL A 86 -6.49 -7.47 1.77
CA VAL A 86 -5.34 -7.97 1.03
C VAL A 86 -5.42 -9.50 1.05
N GLY A 87 -5.65 -10.14 -0.09
CA GLY A 87 -5.88 -11.59 -0.16
C GLY A 87 -4.73 -12.47 0.38
N ARG A 88 -3.55 -11.88 0.63
CA ARG A 88 -2.41 -12.53 1.27
C ARG A 88 -1.73 -11.62 2.31
N CYS A 89 -2.50 -10.78 3.02
CA CYS A 89 -1.96 -10.09 4.19
C CYS A 89 -1.48 -11.16 5.18
N THR A 90 -0.21 -11.09 5.54
CA THR A 90 0.42 -12.00 6.50
C THR A 90 0.03 -11.67 7.94
N GLU A 91 -0.39 -10.43 8.18
CA GLU A 91 -0.76 -9.92 9.49
C GLU A 91 -2.27 -10.03 9.71
N GLU A 92 -2.64 -10.57 10.87
CA GLU A 92 -4.03 -10.78 11.24
C GLU A 92 -4.80 -9.47 11.46
N GLU A 93 -4.11 -8.42 11.90
CA GLU A 93 -4.67 -7.08 12.12
C GLU A 93 -5.28 -6.48 10.83
N TRP A 94 -4.69 -6.81 9.68
CA TRP A 94 -5.10 -6.33 8.37
C TRP A 94 -6.04 -7.29 7.64
N LYS A 95 -6.58 -8.31 8.32
CA LYS A 95 -7.60 -9.19 7.74
C LYS A 95 -8.97 -8.50 7.77
N GLY A 96 -9.60 -8.44 6.59
CA GLY A 96 -10.90 -7.80 6.40
C GLY A 96 -10.78 -6.37 5.89
N SER A 97 -11.94 -5.75 5.64
CA SER A 97 -12.01 -4.38 5.15
C SER A 97 -12.46 -3.44 6.27
N ARG A 98 -11.68 -2.39 6.56
CA ARG A 98 -11.92 -1.49 7.70
C ARG A 98 -11.43 -0.08 7.42
N TRP A 99 -12.16 0.91 7.94
CA TRP A 99 -11.76 2.31 7.99
C TRP A 99 -10.91 2.60 9.23
N TYR A 100 -9.85 3.37 9.02
CA TYR A 100 -8.98 3.89 10.07
C TYR A 100 -9.00 5.41 9.99
N TYR A 101 -9.46 6.02 11.07
CA TYR A 101 -9.49 7.46 11.23
C TYR A 101 -8.27 7.86 12.06
N VAL A 102 -7.55 8.85 11.56
CA VAL A 102 -6.43 9.48 12.25
C VAL A 102 -6.96 10.81 12.78
N GLY A 103 -6.68 11.08 14.06
CA GLY A 103 -7.29 12.15 14.85
C GLY A 103 -6.25 13.09 15.41
#